data_AF-W7A8M7-F1
#
_entry.id   AF-W7A8M7-F1
#
_cell.length_a   1.000
_cell.length_b   1.000
_cell.length_c   1.000
_cell.angle_alpha   90.00
_cell.angle_beta   90.00
_cell.angle_gamma   90.00
#
_symmetry.space_group_name_H-M   'P 1'
#
loop_
_entity.id
_entity.type
_entity.pdbx_description
1 polymer ?
#
loop_
_entity_poly.entity_id
_entity_poly.type
_entity_poly.pdbx_seq_one_letter_code
_entity_poly.pdbx_strand_id
1 'polypeptide(L)'
;MACTNFNSPYQAEKRRTTEDVENTKLENVSAAIDYREMDLILFPEGSLKNINNTVVSEKHLVGKSVALYFSNGSDPKCRAFLPFLQQYYKTINEAGASQKIEVIFVSTDPDRTSFEDHKKHMPWLYIDIADPLTDILKKHFRVMNPYEVPFYGSGPRSDVPCLIVIGSDGREAQLLHICSGRDEGEKGILRWDYRNNVYSLNKKESSF
;
A
#
# COMPACT_ATOMS: atom_id res chain seq x y z
N MET A 1 16.09 2.38 -36.90
CA MET A 1 15.03 2.47 -35.88
C MET A 1 15.02 1.16 -35.12
N ALA A 2 15.54 1.14 -33.89
CA ALA A 2 15.54 -0.04 -33.03
C ALA A 2 14.87 0.35 -31.71
N CYS A 3 13.74 -0.29 -31.41
CA CYS A 3 12.99 -0.10 -30.18
C CYS A 3 13.85 -0.58 -28.99
N THR A 4 14.12 0.32 -28.04
CA THR A 4 14.79 0.00 -26.79
C THR A 4 13.82 -0.76 -25.88
N ASN A 5 14.14 -2.03 -25.59
CA ASN A 5 13.40 -2.84 -24.63
C ASN A 5 13.51 -2.24 -23.22
N PHE A 6 12.40 -1.67 -22.73
CA PHE A 6 12.28 -1.16 -21.37
C PHE A 6 11.92 -2.33 -20.44
N ASN A 7 12.90 -2.83 -19.67
CA ASN A 7 12.67 -3.89 -18.67
C ASN A 7 12.15 -3.25 -17.37
N SER A 8 10.83 -3.28 -17.17
CA SER A 8 10.20 -2.95 -15.89
C SER A 8 10.63 -3.94 -14.79
N PRO A 9 10.83 -3.51 -13.52
CA PRO A 9 11.10 -4.37 -12.37
C PRO A 9 10.07 -5.49 -12.18
N TYR A 10 8.83 -5.28 -12.62
CA TYR A 10 7.78 -6.32 -12.67
C TYR A 10 8.16 -7.49 -13.59
N GLN A 11 8.82 -7.21 -14.72
CA GLN A 11 9.31 -8.24 -15.62
C GLN A 11 10.58 -8.92 -15.12
N ALA A 12 11.35 -8.29 -14.22
CA ALA A 12 12.48 -8.93 -13.57
C ALA A 12 12.03 -9.97 -12.53
N GLU A 13 10.99 -9.67 -11.75
CA GLU A 13 10.47 -10.59 -10.73
C GLU A 13 9.76 -11.80 -11.36
N LYS A 14 9.00 -11.60 -12.44
CA LYS A 14 8.36 -12.69 -13.20
C LYS A 14 9.38 -13.65 -13.82
N ARG A 15 10.59 -13.17 -14.15
CA ARG A 15 11.69 -14.03 -14.63
C ARG A 15 12.34 -14.81 -13.49
N ARG A 16 12.52 -14.21 -12.30
CA ARG A 16 13.01 -14.93 -11.11
C ARG A 16 12.15 -16.14 -10.76
N THR A 17 10.82 -16.00 -10.77
CA THR A 17 9.91 -17.12 -10.45
C THR A 17 9.94 -18.27 -11.48
N THR A 18 10.45 -18.02 -12.70
CA THR A 18 10.54 -19.03 -13.75
C THR A 18 11.93 -19.69 -13.81
N GLU A 19 12.96 -19.06 -13.24
CA GLU A 19 14.37 -19.49 -13.30
C GLU A 19 14.85 -20.18 -12.02
N ASP A 20 14.06 -20.15 -10.93
CA ASP A 20 14.37 -20.79 -9.64
C ASP A 20 14.37 -22.34 -9.67
N VAL A 21 14.11 -22.97 -10.82
CA VAL A 21 14.17 -24.44 -10.96
C VAL A 21 15.58 -24.96 -11.27
N GLU A 22 16.52 -24.14 -11.75
CA GLU A 22 17.69 -24.73 -12.42
C GLU A 22 19.10 -24.46 -11.93
N ASN A 23 19.45 -23.53 -11.02
CA ASN A 23 20.87 -23.51 -10.59
C ASN A 23 21.17 -22.98 -9.19
N THR A 24 21.51 -23.92 -8.32
CA THR A 24 22.15 -23.74 -7.02
C THR A 24 23.67 -23.65 -7.20
N LYS A 25 24.28 -22.46 -7.09
CA LYS A 25 25.55 -22.16 -6.36
C LYS A 25 26.29 -20.89 -6.85
N LEU A 26 26.66 -20.09 -5.85
CA LEU A 26 27.85 -19.24 -5.67
C LEU A 26 27.84 -17.79 -6.23
N GLU A 27 27.68 -16.90 -5.24
CA GLU A 27 28.50 -15.72 -4.93
C GLU A 27 28.17 -14.34 -5.53
N ASN A 28 27.85 -13.43 -4.60
CA ASN A 28 28.10 -11.98 -4.60
C ASN A 28 27.46 -11.13 -5.72
N VAL A 29 26.21 -10.71 -5.51
CA VAL A 29 25.80 -9.29 -5.40
C VAL A 29 24.45 -9.22 -4.65
N SER A 30 24.44 -9.18 -3.31
CA SER A 30 23.24 -8.74 -2.57
C SER A 30 23.37 -7.26 -2.24
N ALA A 31 23.48 -6.43 -3.28
CA ALA A 31 23.15 -5.02 -3.14
C ALA A 31 21.65 -5.00 -2.82
N ALA A 32 21.32 -4.62 -1.58
CA ALA A 32 19.95 -4.35 -1.17
C ALA A 32 19.33 -3.46 -2.24
N ILE A 33 18.26 -3.94 -2.88
CA ILE A 33 17.53 -3.13 -3.86
C ILE A 33 17.04 -1.90 -3.08
N ASP A 34 17.62 -0.73 -3.40
CA ASP A 34 17.27 0.52 -2.75
C ASP A 34 15.94 1.00 -3.34
N TYR A 35 14.84 0.66 -2.68
CA TYR A 35 13.46 1.02 -3.07
C TYR A 35 13.15 2.51 -2.94
N ARG A 36 14.15 3.39 -2.73
CA ARG A 36 13.97 4.85 -2.65
C ARG A 36 13.48 5.49 -3.94
N GLU A 37 13.73 4.86 -5.09
CA GLU A 37 13.22 5.31 -6.39
C GLU A 37 11.85 4.68 -6.71
N MET A 38 10.89 4.80 -5.78
CA MET A 38 9.49 4.35 -5.94
C MET A 38 8.72 5.11 -7.04
N ASP A 39 9.37 6.04 -7.72
CA ASP A 39 8.81 6.89 -8.77
C ASP A 39 8.17 6.08 -9.93
N LEU A 40 8.36 4.76 -10.06
CA LEU A 40 7.96 3.99 -11.25
C LEU A 40 6.77 3.02 -11.09
N ILE A 41 6.33 2.64 -9.89
CA ILE A 41 5.40 1.50 -9.72
C ILE A 41 4.55 1.67 -8.46
N LEU A 42 3.57 2.58 -8.48
CA LEU A 42 2.62 2.61 -7.37
C LEU A 42 1.61 1.48 -7.50
N PHE A 43 0.98 1.33 -8.66
CA PHE A 43 -0.02 0.29 -8.90
C PHE A 43 0.05 -0.23 -10.34
N PRO A 44 0.85 -1.28 -10.63
CA PRO A 44 0.86 -1.89 -11.96
C PRO A 44 -0.55 -2.42 -12.29
N GLU A 45 -0.91 -2.42 -13.58
CA GLU A 45 -2.22 -2.94 -14.00
C GLU A 45 -2.43 -4.36 -13.46
N GLY A 46 -3.57 -4.60 -12.80
CA GLY A 46 -3.89 -5.87 -12.17
C GLY A 46 -3.68 -5.93 -10.65
N SER A 47 -2.88 -5.01 -10.07
CA SER A 47 -2.57 -5.02 -8.63
C SER A 47 -3.75 -4.58 -7.76
N LEU A 48 -4.47 -3.54 -8.18
CA LEU A 48 -5.62 -3.02 -7.44
C LEU A 48 -6.88 -3.79 -7.77
N LYS A 49 -7.58 -4.24 -6.73
CA LYS A 49 -8.87 -4.92 -6.83
C LYS A 49 -9.90 -4.26 -5.93
N ASN A 50 -11.15 -4.22 -6.38
CA ASN A 50 -12.28 -3.84 -5.52
C ASN A 50 -12.81 -5.06 -4.75
N ILE A 51 -13.74 -4.86 -3.82
CA ILE A 51 -14.36 -5.95 -3.02
C ILE A 51 -14.94 -7.11 -3.86
N ASN A 52 -15.38 -6.84 -5.09
CA ASN A 52 -15.90 -7.85 -6.03
C ASN A 52 -14.79 -8.60 -6.79
N ASN A 53 -13.54 -8.47 -6.36
CA ASN A 53 -12.34 -9.02 -7.00
C ASN A 53 -12.13 -8.53 -8.44
N THR A 54 -12.74 -7.40 -8.82
CA THR A 54 -12.56 -6.80 -10.14
C THR A 54 -11.32 -5.94 -10.12
N VAL A 55 -10.45 -6.09 -11.13
CA VAL A 55 -9.27 -5.25 -11.30
C VAL A 55 -9.69 -3.81 -11.59
N VAL A 56 -9.09 -2.87 -10.87
CA VAL A 56 -9.32 -1.43 -11.02
C VAL A 56 -8.03 -0.79 -11.53
N SER A 57 -8.15 0.07 -12.54
CA SER A 57 -7.02 0.83 -13.07
C SER A 57 -6.65 1.96 -12.10
N GLU A 58 -5.35 2.28 -12.00
CA GLU A 58 -4.82 3.43 -11.26
C GLU A 58 -5.47 4.76 -11.66
N LYS A 59 -6.00 4.87 -12.88
CA LYS A 59 -6.78 6.02 -13.34
C LYS A 59 -7.97 6.35 -12.42
N HIS A 60 -8.50 5.36 -11.70
CA HIS A 60 -9.57 5.54 -10.72
C HIS A 60 -9.16 6.38 -9.50
N LEU A 61 -7.85 6.48 -9.24
CA LEU A 61 -7.30 7.23 -8.11
C LEU A 61 -7.16 8.73 -8.42
N VAL A 62 -7.19 9.12 -9.70
CA VAL A 62 -6.95 10.50 -10.13
C VAL A 62 -7.97 11.45 -9.53
N GLY A 63 -7.49 12.55 -8.95
CA GLY A 63 -8.34 13.55 -8.32
C GLY A 63 -8.77 13.20 -6.89
N LYS A 64 -8.35 12.04 -6.36
CA LYS A 64 -8.57 11.62 -4.97
C LYS A 64 -7.27 11.72 -4.16
N SER A 65 -7.38 11.88 -2.85
CA SER A 65 -6.26 11.59 -1.95
C SER A 65 -6.23 10.11 -1.61
N VAL A 66 -5.07 9.48 -1.76
CA VAL A 66 -4.92 8.02 -1.62
C VAL A 66 -4.12 7.70 -0.37
N ALA A 67 -4.62 6.78 0.44
CA ALA A 67 -3.88 6.26 1.59
C ALA A 67 -3.78 4.74 1.59
N LEU A 68 -2.59 4.24 1.91
CA LEU A 68 -2.34 2.83 2.18
C LEU A 68 -2.74 2.52 3.62
N TYR A 69 -3.62 1.54 3.80
CA TYR A 69 -4.06 1.06 5.10
C TYR A 69 -3.44 -0.30 5.40
N PHE A 70 -2.44 -0.31 6.28
CA PHE A 70 -1.79 -1.52 6.76
C PHE A 70 -2.50 -2.05 8.00
N SER A 71 -3.02 -3.26 7.93
CA SER A 71 -3.83 -3.81 9.02
C SER A 71 -3.87 -5.34 9.00
N ASN A 72 -4.12 -5.93 10.18
CA ASN A 72 -4.35 -7.36 10.40
C ASN A 72 -5.72 -7.57 11.08
N GLY A 73 -6.53 -8.52 10.60
CA GLY A 73 -7.86 -8.80 11.12
C GLY A 73 -7.86 -9.45 12.50
N SER A 74 -6.77 -10.13 12.88
CA SER A 74 -6.58 -10.73 14.20
C SER A 74 -6.17 -9.71 15.27
N ASP A 75 -5.66 -8.54 14.89
CA ASP A 75 -5.23 -7.51 15.84
C ASP A 75 -6.43 -6.74 16.43
N PRO A 76 -6.60 -6.69 17.77
CA PRO A 76 -7.70 -5.98 18.42
C PRO A 76 -7.76 -4.48 18.13
N LYS A 77 -6.61 -3.80 17.98
CA LYS A 77 -6.52 -2.37 17.68
C LYS A 77 -7.03 -2.09 16.27
N CYS A 78 -6.68 -2.96 15.33
CA CYS A 78 -7.15 -2.89 13.95
C CYS A 78 -8.68 -3.03 13.86
N ARG A 79 -9.25 -4.03 14.54
CA ARG A 79 -10.72 -4.22 14.58
C ARG A 79 -11.45 -3.06 15.24
N ALA A 80 -10.87 -2.46 16.28
CA ALA A 80 -11.45 -1.31 16.96
C ALA A 80 -11.44 -0.03 16.10
N PHE A 81 -10.42 0.15 15.26
CA PHE A 81 -10.27 1.33 14.40
C PHE A 81 -11.14 1.26 13.12
N LEU A 82 -11.36 0.06 12.58
CA LEU A 82 -12.05 -0.14 11.30
C LEU A 82 -13.41 0.58 11.18
N PRO A 83 -14.33 0.54 12.17
CA PRO A 83 -15.61 1.26 12.08
C PRO A 83 -15.47 2.78 11.92
N PHE A 84 -14.46 3.38 12.56
CA PHE A 84 -14.20 4.81 12.47
C PHE A 84 -13.67 5.18 11.09
N LEU A 85 -12.76 4.38 10.54
CA LEU A 85 -12.25 4.57 9.19
C LEU A 85 -13.37 4.44 8.15
N GLN A 86 -14.27 3.46 8.30
CA GLN A 86 -15.45 3.31 7.44
C GLN A 86 -16.37 4.54 7.50
N GLN A 87 -16.67 5.03 8.70
CA GLN A 87 -17.51 6.20 8.88
C GLN A 87 -16.88 7.45 8.26
N TYR A 88 -15.59 7.69 8.52
CA TYR A 88 -14.85 8.80 7.93
C TYR A 88 -14.85 8.72 6.40
N TYR A 89 -14.52 7.54 5.84
CA TYR A 89 -14.52 7.29 4.40
C TYR A 89 -15.87 7.64 3.76
N LYS A 90 -16.95 7.17 4.38
CA LYS A 90 -18.33 7.46 3.95
C LYS A 90 -18.62 8.95 4.01
N THR A 91 -18.40 9.61 5.15
CA THR A 91 -18.71 11.04 5.34
C THR A 91 -17.97 11.94 4.35
N ILE A 92 -16.68 11.70 4.11
CA ILE A 92 -15.89 12.53 3.20
C ILE A 92 -16.32 12.36 1.74
N ASN A 93 -16.65 11.13 1.35
CA ASN A 93 -17.06 10.82 -0.02
C ASN A 93 -18.53 11.14 -0.32
N GLU A 94 -19.42 11.17 0.68
CA GLU A 94 -20.82 11.59 0.54
C GLU A 94 -21.00 13.12 0.53
N ALA A 95 -20.06 13.87 1.13
CA ALA A 95 -20.12 15.33 1.23
C ALA A 95 -19.79 16.08 -0.09
N GLY A 96 -19.98 15.46 -1.25
CA GLY A 96 -19.67 16.07 -2.55
C GLY A 96 -20.21 15.28 -3.74
N ALA A 97 -20.13 15.88 -4.94
CA ALA A 97 -20.55 15.24 -6.18
C ALA A 97 -19.59 14.15 -6.68
N SER A 98 -18.40 14.04 -6.07
CA SER A 98 -17.36 13.06 -6.44
C SER A 98 -16.58 12.64 -5.19
N GLN A 99 -16.08 11.40 -5.21
CA GLN A 99 -15.23 10.87 -4.14
C GLN A 99 -13.95 11.71 -4.02
N LYS A 100 -13.57 12.05 -2.79
CA LYS A 100 -12.40 12.88 -2.48
C LYS A 100 -11.22 12.05 -1.97
N ILE A 101 -11.49 10.89 -1.37
CA ILE A 101 -10.46 10.01 -0.82
C ILE A 101 -10.66 8.57 -1.29
N GLU A 102 -9.54 7.86 -1.40
CA GLU A 102 -9.48 6.42 -1.64
C GLU A 102 -8.57 5.77 -0.60
N VAL A 103 -8.96 4.60 -0.12
CA VAL A 103 -8.16 3.79 0.78
C VAL A 103 -7.76 2.50 0.06
N ILE A 104 -6.50 2.10 0.19
CA ILE A 104 -6.00 0.85 -0.39
C ILE A 104 -5.54 -0.03 0.76
N PHE A 105 -6.26 -1.13 0.97
CA PHE A 105 -5.92 -2.10 1.99
C PHE A 105 -4.69 -2.92 1.59
N VAL A 106 -3.70 -2.91 2.48
CA VAL A 106 -2.47 -3.71 2.40
C VAL A 106 -2.45 -4.62 3.63
N SER A 107 -2.59 -5.92 3.40
CA SER A 107 -2.71 -6.87 4.49
C SER A 107 -1.37 -7.17 5.16
N THR A 108 -1.38 -7.21 6.48
CA THR A 108 -0.29 -7.78 7.29
C THR A 108 -0.74 -9.05 8.00
N ASP A 109 -1.82 -9.67 7.52
CA ASP A 109 -2.34 -10.94 8.02
C ASP A 109 -1.36 -12.08 7.70
N PRO A 110 -1.26 -13.10 8.56
CA PRO A 110 -0.33 -14.21 8.34
C PRO A 110 -0.83 -15.22 7.28
N ASP A 111 -2.13 -15.24 7.01
CA ASP A 111 -2.76 -16.24 6.15
C ASP A 111 -3.91 -15.69 5.31
N ARG A 112 -4.25 -16.41 4.23
CA ARG A 112 -5.28 -16.03 3.27
C ARG A 112 -6.69 -15.99 3.89
N THR A 113 -6.98 -16.84 4.87
CA THR A 113 -8.31 -16.91 5.49
C THR A 113 -8.59 -15.65 6.30
N SER A 114 -7.63 -15.24 7.13
CA SER A 114 -7.68 -13.99 7.91
C SER A 114 -7.81 -12.76 7.01
N PHE A 115 -7.06 -12.73 5.90
CA PHE A 115 -7.17 -11.68 4.88
C PHE A 115 -8.58 -11.56 4.30
N GLU A 116 -9.17 -12.67 3.83
CA GLU A 116 -10.49 -12.64 3.21
C GLU A 116 -11.59 -12.31 4.22
N ASP A 117 -11.48 -12.78 5.47
CA ASP A 117 -12.43 -12.43 6.52
C ASP A 117 -12.42 -10.93 6.81
N HIS A 118 -11.23 -10.36 6.96
CA HIS A 118 -11.06 -8.95 7.28
C HIS A 118 -11.48 -8.02 6.13
N LYS A 119 -11.10 -8.38 4.89
CA LYS A 119 -11.38 -7.61 3.68
C LYS A 119 -12.89 -7.45 3.42
N LYS A 120 -13.73 -8.43 3.76
CA LYS A 120 -15.19 -8.38 3.52
C LYS A 120 -15.88 -7.18 4.15
N HIS A 121 -15.27 -6.62 5.18
CA HIS A 121 -15.81 -5.47 5.88
C HIS A 121 -15.41 -4.14 5.24
N MET A 122 -14.54 -4.11 4.23
CA MET A 122 -13.96 -2.88 3.69
C MET A 122 -14.60 -2.49 2.35
N PRO A 123 -15.13 -1.26 2.19
CA PRO A 123 -15.78 -0.83 0.94
C PRO A 123 -14.79 -0.34 -0.13
N TRP A 124 -13.50 -0.31 0.17
CA TRP A 124 -12.45 0.32 -0.64
C TRP A 124 -11.58 -0.71 -1.39
N LEU A 125 -10.55 -0.23 -2.08
CA LEU A 125 -9.65 -1.08 -2.88
C LEU A 125 -8.68 -1.86 -2.00
N TYR A 126 -8.14 -2.95 -2.52
CA TYR A 126 -7.13 -3.74 -1.84
C TYR A 126 -6.10 -4.30 -2.83
N ILE A 127 -4.95 -4.71 -2.29
CA ILE A 127 -3.93 -5.49 -2.99
C ILE A 127 -3.99 -6.91 -2.47
N ASP A 128 -3.96 -7.90 -3.37
CA ASP A 128 -4.04 -9.31 -2.99
C ASP A 128 -2.85 -9.67 -2.07
N ILE A 129 -3.10 -10.45 -1.02
CA ILE A 129 -2.04 -10.91 -0.11
C ILE A 129 -0.96 -11.72 -0.85
N ALA A 130 -1.31 -12.36 -1.96
CA ALA A 130 -0.36 -13.10 -2.82
C ALA A 130 0.37 -12.20 -3.84
N ASP A 131 0.01 -10.92 -3.96
CA ASP A 131 0.68 -9.99 -4.87
C ASP A 131 2.03 -9.57 -4.25
N PRO A 132 3.16 -9.69 -4.98
CA PRO A 132 4.47 -9.22 -4.51
C PRO A 132 4.49 -7.76 -4.07
N LEU A 133 3.59 -6.93 -4.60
CA LEU A 133 3.46 -5.53 -4.21
C LEU A 133 3.14 -5.38 -2.71
N THR A 134 2.38 -6.30 -2.12
CA THR A 134 2.06 -6.29 -0.68
C THR A 134 3.35 -6.31 0.16
N ASP A 135 4.27 -7.23 -0.14
CA ASP A 135 5.54 -7.35 0.57
C ASP A 135 6.48 -6.17 0.29
N ILE A 136 6.47 -5.65 -0.94
CA ILE A 136 7.26 -4.46 -1.31
C ILE A 136 6.82 -3.25 -0.49
N LEU A 137 5.50 -3.01 -0.40
CA LEU A 137 4.95 -1.88 0.37
C LEU A 137 5.24 -2.02 1.86
N LYS A 138 5.04 -3.22 2.44
CA LYS A 138 5.36 -3.49 3.85
C LYS A 138 6.82 -3.18 4.18
N LYS A 139 7.75 -3.61 3.32
CA LYS A 139 9.19 -3.36 3.49
C LYS A 139 9.53 -1.89 3.32
N HIS A 140 9.01 -1.24 2.28
CA HIS A 140 9.30 0.16 1.96
C HIS A 140 8.87 1.09 3.10
N PHE A 141 7.63 0.96 3.55
CA PHE A 141 7.10 1.78 4.65
C PHE A 141 7.49 1.25 6.03
N ARG A 142 8.16 0.10 6.08
CA ARG A 142 8.57 -0.59 7.31
C ARG A 142 7.39 -0.83 8.25
N VAL A 143 6.24 -1.22 7.70
CA VAL A 143 5.04 -1.59 8.45
C VAL A 143 4.89 -3.11 8.36
N MET A 144 5.34 -3.78 9.41
CA MET A 144 5.51 -5.23 9.45
C MET A 144 5.35 -5.75 10.86
N ASN A 145 4.99 -7.02 11.00
CA ASN A 145 4.88 -7.63 12.31
C ASN A 145 6.28 -7.73 12.96
N PRO A 146 6.42 -7.51 14.29
CA PRO A 146 7.71 -7.64 14.98
C PRO A 146 8.41 -9.00 14.78
N TYR A 147 7.65 -10.07 14.55
CA TYR A 147 8.18 -11.40 14.25
C TYR A 147 8.88 -11.49 12.89
N GLU A 148 8.61 -10.57 11.98
CA GLU A 148 9.21 -10.52 10.63
C GLU A 148 10.57 -9.79 10.64
N VAL A 149 10.96 -9.13 11.73
CA VAL A 149 12.19 -8.33 11.87
C VAL A 149 13.49 -9.10 11.55
N PRO A 150 13.68 -10.36 11.97
CA PRO A 150 14.89 -11.11 11.65
C PRO A 150 15.10 -11.32 10.14
N PHE A 151 14.03 -11.31 9.35
CA PHE A 151 14.08 -11.55 7.91
C PHE A 151 14.43 -10.28 7.11
N TYR A 152 14.16 -9.08 7.66
CA TYR A 152 14.28 -7.82 6.94
C TYR A 152 15.42 -6.89 7.41
N GLY A 153 16.14 -7.26 8.48
CA GLY A 153 17.36 -6.58 8.93
C GLY A 153 17.16 -5.21 9.61
N SER A 154 16.01 -4.57 9.45
CA SER A 154 15.59 -3.35 10.17
C SER A 154 14.22 -3.56 10.82
N GLY A 155 14.06 -3.08 12.06
CA GLY A 155 12.78 -3.16 12.79
C GLY A 155 11.65 -2.34 12.15
N PRO A 156 10.37 -2.57 12.54
CA PRO A 156 9.25 -1.79 12.05
C PRO A 156 9.39 -0.31 12.42
N ARG A 157 8.96 0.57 11.52
CA ARG A 157 8.82 2.02 11.77
C ARG A 157 7.50 2.33 12.48
N SER A 158 6.45 1.58 12.17
CA SER A 158 5.12 1.73 12.77
C SER A 158 4.47 0.37 12.97
N ASP A 159 3.72 0.24 14.07
CA ASP A 159 2.82 -0.88 14.32
C ASP A 159 1.50 -0.71 13.55
N VAL A 160 0.75 -1.80 13.44
CA VAL A 160 -0.61 -1.80 12.88
C VAL A 160 -1.67 -1.46 13.97
N PRO A 161 -2.79 -0.79 13.61
CA PRO A 161 -3.10 -0.27 12.28
C PRO A 161 -2.24 0.95 11.92
N CYS A 162 -1.90 1.10 10.63
CA CYS A 162 -1.14 2.24 10.12
C CYS A 162 -1.79 2.76 8.83
N LEU A 163 -1.92 4.09 8.70
CA LEU A 163 -2.44 4.72 7.49
C LEU A 163 -1.43 5.72 6.95
N ILE A 164 -1.02 5.54 5.69
CA ILE A 164 0.02 6.34 5.04
C ILE A 164 -0.57 6.95 3.78
N VAL A 165 -0.72 8.27 3.78
CA VAL A 165 -1.11 9.04 2.60
C VAL A 165 0.09 9.09 1.65
N ILE A 166 -0.15 8.73 0.40
CA ILE A 166 0.88 8.65 -0.64
C ILE A 166 0.67 9.75 -1.67
N GLY A 167 1.77 10.31 -2.15
CA GLY A 167 1.80 11.18 -3.32
C GLY A 167 1.67 10.39 -4.62
N SER A 168 1.51 11.09 -5.73
CA SER A 168 1.56 10.48 -7.08
C SER A 168 2.94 9.97 -7.48
N ASP A 169 3.98 10.40 -6.78
CA ASP A 169 5.35 9.91 -6.87
C ASP A 169 5.58 8.61 -6.09
N GLY A 170 4.60 8.20 -5.29
CA GLY A 170 4.67 7.01 -4.45
C GLY A 170 5.41 7.20 -3.16
N ARG A 171 5.81 8.44 -2.86
CA ARG A 171 6.43 8.79 -1.60
C ARG A 171 5.35 9.02 -0.55
N GLU A 172 5.75 8.86 0.71
CA GLU A 172 4.95 9.24 1.86
C GLU A 172 4.69 10.75 1.82
N ALA A 173 3.44 11.13 1.58
CA ALA A 173 2.99 12.52 1.72
C ALA A 173 2.66 12.83 3.18
N GLN A 174 2.06 11.87 3.90
CA GLN A 174 1.69 12.04 5.29
C GLN A 174 1.52 10.69 6.00
N LEU A 175 2.18 10.49 7.14
CA LEU A 175 1.90 9.39 8.06
C LEU A 175 0.79 9.80 9.05
N LEU A 176 -0.32 9.07 9.07
CA LEU A 176 -1.37 9.28 10.07
C LEU A 176 -1.14 8.34 11.26
N HIS A 177 -0.74 8.94 12.38
CA HIS A 177 -0.58 8.23 13.65
C HIS A 177 -1.95 7.85 14.21
N ILE A 178 -2.38 6.61 13.96
CA ILE A 178 -3.66 6.07 14.43
C ILE A 178 -3.52 5.05 15.56
N CYS A 179 -2.29 4.70 15.95
CA CYS A 179 -1.97 3.55 16.81
C CYS A 179 -1.85 3.89 18.31
N SER A 180 -2.19 5.11 18.74
CA SER A 180 -1.93 5.61 20.11
C SER A 180 -3.17 5.71 21.01
N GLY A 181 -4.07 4.72 21.01
CA GLY A 181 -5.31 4.77 21.81
C GLY A 181 -6.54 5.19 21.00
N ARG A 182 -7.75 4.94 21.54
CA ARG A 182 -9.02 5.16 20.81
C ARG A 182 -9.17 6.63 20.38
N ASP A 183 -8.92 7.56 21.30
CA ASP A 183 -9.12 8.99 21.06
C ASP A 183 -8.07 9.57 20.10
N GLU A 184 -6.85 9.06 20.14
CA GLU A 184 -5.76 9.45 19.26
C GLU A 184 -5.96 8.92 17.84
N GLY A 185 -6.54 7.74 17.67
CA GLY A 185 -6.89 7.18 16.36
C GLY A 185 -7.88 8.06 15.60
N GLU A 186 -8.95 8.50 16.27
CA GLU A 186 -9.95 9.42 15.72
C GLU A 186 -9.34 10.79 15.40
N LYS A 187 -8.53 11.35 16.30
CA LYS A 187 -7.83 12.62 16.05
C LYS A 187 -6.81 12.50 14.91
N GLY A 188 -6.20 11.33 14.75
CA GLY A 188 -5.20 11.04 13.73
C GLY A 188 -5.78 11.11 12.33
N ILE A 189 -6.92 10.45 12.09
CA ILE A 189 -7.56 10.45 10.77
C ILE A 189 -8.13 11.82 10.38
N LEU A 190 -8.57 12.62 11.35
CA LEU A 190 -9.03 13.99 11.11
C LEU A 190 -7.93 14.93 10.60
N ARG A 191 -6.66 14.55 10.75
CA ARG A 191 -5.50 15.30 10.21
C ARG A 191 -5.19 14.98 8.76
N TRP A 192 -5.92 14.07 8.13
CA TRP A 192 -5.71 13.73 6.72
C TRP A 192 -5.93 14.96 5.84
N ASP A 193 -4.84 15.50 5.29
CA ASP A 193 -4.87 16.63 4.37
C ASP A 193 -5.19 16.16 2.93
N TYR A 194 -6.42 15.67 2.75
CA TYR A 194 -6.86 15.12 1.46
C TYR A 194 -7.04 16.17 0.36
N ARG A 195 -7.02 17.47 0.70
CA ARG A 195 -7.20 18.55 -0.28
C ARG A 195 -5.89 18.93 -0.97
N ASN A 196 -4.78 18.82 -0.25
CA ASN A 196 -3.46 19.15 -0.78
C ASN A 196 -2.72 17.92 -1.31
N ASN A 197 -3.05 16.72 -0.84
CA ASN A 197 -2.42 15.47 -1.29
C ASN A 197 -3.29 14.73 -2.30
N VAL A 198 -3.42 15.31 -3.50
CA VAL A 198 -4.27 14.75 -4.57
C VAL A 198 -3.43 13.94 -5.55
N TYR A 199 -3.88 12.72 -5.82
CA TYR A 199 -3.24 11.80 -6.74
C TYR A 199 -3.46 12.22 -8.19
N SER A 200 -2.39 12.19 -9.00
CA SER A 200 -2.37 12.61 -10.40
C SER A 200 -1.46 11.71 -11.23
N LEU A 201 -1.82 11.44 -12.49
CA LEU A 201 -1.00 10.61 -13.39
C LEU A 201 0.16 11.39 -14.03
N ASN A 202 0.07 12.71 -14.04
CA ASN A 202 1.10 13.56 -14.63
C ASN A 202 2.20 13.79 -13.60
N LYS A 203 3.29 13.02 -13.71
CA LYS A 203 4.59 13.41 -13.18
C LYS A 203 4.95 14.77 -13.76
N LYS A 204 4.68 15.86 -13.04
CA LYS A 204 5.43 17.07 -13.30
C LYS A 204 6.82 16.83 -12.73
N GLU A 205 7.81 16.98 -13.60
CA GLU A 205 9.16 17.38 -13.20
C GLU A 205 9.01 18.54 -12.22
N SER A 206 9.11 18.25 -10.93
CA SER A 206 9.35 19.28 -9.92
C SER A 206 10.83 19.62 -9.99
N SER A 207 11.19 20.34 -11.06
CA SER A 207 12.43 21.11 -11.08
C SER A 207 12.27 22.22 -10.04
N PHE A 208 13.11 22.21 -9.00
CA PHE A 208 13.74 23.40 -8.41
C PHE A 208 15.00 22.98 -7.65
#